data_AF-A0A0C3LIY9-F1
#
_entry.id   AF-A0A0C3LIY9-F1
#
_cell.length_a   1.000
_cell.length_b   1.000
_cell.length_c   1.000
_cell.angle_alpha   90.00
_cell.angle_beta   90.00
_cell.angle_gamma   90.00
#
_symmetry.space_group_name_H-M   'P 1'
#
loop_
_entity.id
_entity.type
_entity.pdbx_description
1 polymer ?
#
loop_
_entity_poly.entity_id
_entity_poly.type
_entity_poly.pdbx_seq_one_letter_code
_entity_poly.pdbx_strand_id
1 'polypeptide(L)'
;GLSYLHSRKPPICHGDLKSLNILVSPSYRAIITDFGSARGLNELADSVTHEDREPATREKPTEEEATIQIRATGYQLTLTGPAWSLRWASPEVLYGDTPNLSSDVWSAGWICWEVGWLQFLVVMTKFDGRMIR
;
A
#
# COMPACT_ATOMS: atom_id res chain seq x y z
N GLY A 1 -6.48 -12.02 8.34
CA GLY A 1 -5.33 -12.08 7.43
C GLY A 1 -4.18 -11.30 8.00
N LEU A 2 -4.23 -9.97 7.91
CA LEU A 2 -3.10 -9.11 8.31
C LEU A 2 -2.69 -9.27 9.79
N SER A 3 -3.65 -9.24 10.71
CA SER A 3 -3.39 -9.49 12.14
C SER A 3 -2.66 -10.83 12.40
N TYR A 4 -2.91 -11.86 11.59
CA TYR A 4 -2.21 -13.13 11.72
C TYR A 4 -0.71 -12.99 11.39
N LEU A 5 -0.37 -12.27 10.31
CA LEU A 5 1.02 -11.98 9.93
C LEU A 5 1.73 -11.16 11.00
N HIS A 6 1.08 -10.10 11.51
CA HIS A 6 1.64 -9.22 12.52
C HIS A 6 1.81 -9.90 13.88
N SER A 7 1.03 -10.92 14.19
CA SER A 7 1.13 -11.69 15.44
C SER A 7 2.21 -12.78 15.45
N ARG A 8 2.90 -12.99 14.32
CA ARG A 8 3.97 -14.00 14.23
C ARG A 8 5.17 -13.62 15.10
N LYS A 9 6.05 -14.58 15.35
CA LYS A 9 7.32 -14.38 16.07
C LYS A 9 8.47 -14.90 15.19
N PRO A 10 9.28 -14.02 14.57
CA PRO A 10 9.13 -12.55 14.56
C PRO A 10 7.87 -12.08 13.81
N PRO A 11 7.35 -10.86 14.10
CA PRO A 11 6.25 -10.26 13.35
C PRO A 11 6.59 -10.19 11.86
N ILE A 12 5.61 -10.46 10.98
CA ILE A 12 5.81 -10.42 9.54
C ILE A 12 5.13 -9.18 8.96
N CYS A 13 5.92 -8.26 8.41
CA CYS A 13 5.42 -7.17 7.56
C CYS A 13 5.28 -7.68 6.13
N HIS A 14 4.13 -7.44 5.49
CA HIS A 14 3.88 -7.80 4.09
C HIS A 14 4.63 -6.91 3.12
N GLY A 15 4.65 -5.60 3.38
CA GLY A 15 5.49 -4.62 2.68
C GLY A 15 4.91 -4.10 1.36
N ASP A 16 4.15 -4.91 0.61
CA ASP A 16 3.51 -4.49 -0.65
C ASP A 16 2.01 -4.88 -0.69
N LEU A 17 1.22 -4.39 0.28
CA LEU A 17 -0.23 -4.60 0.25
C LEU A 17 -0.89 -3.65 -0.75
N LYS A 18 -1.62 -4.23 -1.71
CA LYS A 18 -2.43 -3.55 -2.72
C LYS A 18 -3.66 -4.39 -3.04
N SER A 19 -4.70 -3.80 -3.62
CA SER A 19 -5.94 -4.52 -3.94
C SER A 19 -5.71 -5.71 -4.89
N LEU A 20 -4.71 -5.65 -5.77
CA LEU A 20 -4.31 -6.76 -6.64
C LEU A 20 -3.72 -7.95 -5.87
N ASN A 21 -3.18 -7.71 -4.67
CA ASN A 21 -2.60 -8.73 -3.79
C ASN A 21 -3.65 -9.29 -2.80
N ILE A 22 -4.93 -8.97 -3.00
CA ILE A 22 -6.06 -9.53 -2.27
C ILE A 22 -6.93 -10.34 -3.23
N LEU A 23 -6.84 -11.67 -3.14
CA LEU A 23 -7.66 -12.58 -3.92
C LEU A 23 -8.95 -12.92 -3.19
N VAL A 24 -10.01 -13.26 -3.94
CA VAL A 24 -11.28 -13.73 -3.38
C VAL A 24 -11.43 -15.22 -3.65
N SER A 25 -11.53 -16.01 -2.59
CA SER A 25 -11.81 -17.45 -2.70
C SER A 25 -13.25 -17.73 -3.14
N PRO A 26 -13.56 -18.95 -3.63
CA PRO A 26 -14.94 -19.35 -3.95
C PRO A 26 -15.90 -19.25 -2.75
N SER A 27 -15.39 -19.30 -1.52
CA SER A 27 -16.16 -19.10 -0.29
C SER A 27 -16.29 -17.64 0.14
N TYR A 28 -16.05 -16.69 -0.78
CA TYR A 28 -16.10 -15.24 -0.53
C TYR A 28 -15.18 -14.75 0.59
N ARG A 29 -14.08 -15.46 0.86
CA ARG A 29 -13.05 -15.01 1.81
C ARG A 29 -11.91 -14.34 1.07
N ALA A 30 -11.48 -13.20 1.57
CA ALA A 30 -10.26 -12.52 1.12
C ALA A 30 -9.00 -13.33 1.51
N ILE A 31 -8.06 -13.43 0.59
CA ILE A 31 -6.78 -14.12 0.73
C ILE A 31 -5.67 -13.13 0.39
N ILE A 32 -4.72 -12.94 1.30
CA ILE A 32 -3.51 -12.13 1.07
C ILE A 32 -2.52 -12.97 0.28
N THR A 33 -1.96 -12.42 -0.81
CA THR A 33 -0.98 -13.06 -1.69
C THR A 33 0.22 -12.15 -1.96
N ASP A 34 1.23 -12.67 -2.65
CA ASP A 34 2.43 -11.95 -3.10
C ASP A 34 3.34 -11.46 -1.96
N PHE A 35 3.97 -12.44 -1.29
CA PHE A 35 4.91 -12.22 -0.19
C PHE A 35 6.34 -11.87 -0.66
N GLY A 36 6.54 -11.46 -1.92
CA GLY A 36 7.86 -11.14 -2.46
C GLY A 36 8.58 -10.00 -1.73
N SER A 37 7.81 -9.09 -1.12
CA SER A 37 8.33 -7.96 -0.32
C SER A 37 8.24 -8.21 1.19
N ALA A 38 7.78 -9.39 1.62
CA ALA A 38 7.52 -9.66 3.03
C ALA A 38 8.81 -9.86 3.82
N ARG A 39 8.85 -9.32 5.04
CA ARG A 39 10.00 -9.41 5.95
C ARG A 39 9.57 -9.74 7.38
N GLY A 40 10.38 -10.55 8.06
CA GLY A 40 10.29 -10.71 9.51
C GLY A 40 11.00 -9.55 10.20
N LEU A 41 10.30 -8.84 11.09
CA LEU A 41 10.87 -7.76 11.89
C LEU A 41 11.51 -8.39 13.14
N ASN A 42 12.83 -8.55 13.13
CA ASN A 42 13.56 -8.95 14.33
C ASN A 42 13.73 -7.73 15.24
N GLU A 43 13.34 -7.86 16.52
CA GLU A 43 13.40 -6.79 17.54
C GLU A 43 14.80 -6.15 17.69
N LEU A 44 15.88 -6.79 17.23
CA LEU A 44 17.25 -6.27 17.26
C LEU A 44 17.64 -5.38 16.06
N ALA A 45 16.91 -5.40 14.95
CA ALA A 45 17.28 -4.68 13.73
C ALA A 45 16.60 -3.31 13.61
N ASP A 46 15.45 -3.12 14.26
CA ASP A 46 14.60 -1.92 14.10
C ASP A 46 14.69 -0.95 15.30
N SER A 47 15.47 -1.27 16.34
CA SER A 47 15.69 -0.37 17.48
C SER A 47 16.81 0.66 17.28
N VAL A 48 17.38 0.77 16.08
CA VAL A 48 18.46 1.73 15.76
C VAL A 48 18.02 2.69 14.64
N THR A 49 16.94 3.45 14.86
CA THR A 49 16.73 4.76 14.17
C THR A 49 15.78 5.64 14.98
N HIS A 50 16.13 5.96 16.22
CA HIS A 50 15.62 7.15 16.92
C HIS A 50 16.74 7.73 17.79
N GLU A 51 17.90 7.97 17.18
CA GLU A 51 18.91 8.85 17.77
C GLU A 51 19.03 10.10 16.93
N ASP A 52 18.92 11.21 17.65
CA ASP A 52 19.02 12.60 17.22
C ASP A 52 20.09 12.83 16.15
N ARG A 53 19.67 13.20 14.93
CA ARG A 53 20.58 13.81 13.95
C ARG A 53 20.32 15.31 13.89
N GLU A 54 21.21 16.05 14.56
CA GLU A 54 21.48 17.46 14.24
C GLU A 54 21.86 17.63 12.76
N PRO A 55 21.62 18.83 12.17
CA PRO A 55 21.59 19.02 10.72
C PRO A 55 23.00 19.13 10.12
N ALA A 56 23.56 18.01 9.69
CA ALA A 56 24.77 17.98 8.87
C ALA A 56 24.43 18.12 7.37
N THR A 57 24.64 19.34 6.87
CA THR A 57 25.13 19.69 5.52
C THR A 57 24.75 18.80 4.33
N ARG A 58 23.79 19.32 3.57
CA ARG A 58 23.63 19.28 2.10
C ARG A 58 24.80 18.67 1.32
N GLU A 59 24.67 17.41 0.96
CA GLU A 59 25.19 16.86 -0.30
C GLU A 59 23.99 16.37 -1.12
N LYS A 60 23.75 17.02 -2.26
CA LYS A 60 22.70 16.65 -3.22
C LYS A 60 23.09 15.30 -3.85
N PRO A 61 22.29 14.23 -3.75
CA PRO A 61 22.43 13.10 -4.64
C PRO A 61 22.02 13.55 -6.05
N THR A 62 22.87 13.20 -7.00
CA THR A 62 22.71 13.33 -8.44
C THR A 62 21.26 13.08 -8.86
N GLU A 63 20.67 14.07 -9.51
CA GLU A 63 19.31 14.07 -10.06
C GLU A 63 19.21 13.02 -11.18
N GLU A 64 19.10 11.73 -10.84
CA GLU A 64 18.36 10.78 -11.67
C GLU A 64 16.88 11.11 -11.43
N GLU A 65 16.34 11.95 -12.32
CA GLU A 65 14.95 12.33 -12.36
C GLU A 65 14.05 11.09 -12.26
N ALA A 66 13.53 10.84 -11.05
CA ALA A 66 12.45 9.91 -10.79
C ALA A 66 11.21 10.43 -11.53
N THR A 67 11.18 10.18 -12.84
CA THR A 67 10.15 10.68 -13.74
C THR A 67 8.89 9.88 -13.46
N ILE A 68 8.01 10.46 -12.66
CA ILE A 68 6.69 9.92 -12.40
C ILE A 68 5.88 9.99 -13.69
N GLN A 69 5.74 8.85 -14.38
CA GLN A 69 4.84 8.76 -15.54
C GLN A 69 3.41 8.54 -15.05
N ILE A 70 2.61 9.60 -15.11
CA ILE A 70 1.17 9.55 -14.82
C ILE A 70 0.45 9.16 -16.11
N ARG A 71 0.04 7.90 -16.23
CA ARG A 71 -0.81 7.45 -17.34
C ARG A 71 -2.24 7.22 -16.86
N ALA A 72 -3.15 8.12 -17.20
CA ALA A 72 -4.58 7.94 -16.97
C ALA A 72 -5.21 7.21 -18.16
N THR A 73 -5.70 6.00 -17.94
CA THR A 73 -6.55 5.26 -18.89
C THR A 73 -7.88 4.94 -18.22
N GLY A 74 -8.93 5.72 -18.54
CA GLY A 74 -10.23 5.59 -17.89
C GLY A 74 -10.15 5.94 -16.39
N TYR A 75 -10.61 5.03 -15.52
CA TYR A 75 -10.55 5.17 -14.06
C TYR A 75 -9.19 4.74 -13.45
N GLN A 76 -8.27 4.23 -14.27
CA GLN A 76 -6.97 3.74 -13.82
C GLN A 76 -5.90 4.80 -14.10
N LEU A 77 -5.44 5.51 -13.06
CA LEU A 77 -4.10 6.13 -13.11
C LEU A 77 -3.07 5.07 -12.78
N THR A 78 -2.23 4.76 -13.76
CA THR A 78 -1.04 3.92 -13.58
C THR A 78 0.14 4.86 -13.43
N LEU A 79 0.77 4.83 -12.25
CA LEU A 79 1.95 5.62 -11.94
C LEU A 79 3.12 4.65 -11.83
N THR A 80 3.93 4.57 -12.87
CA THR A 80 5.12 3.70 -12.89
C THR A 80 6.35 4.50 -12.45
N GLY A 81 6.86 4.16 -11.27
CA GLY A 81 8.09 4.63 -10.59
C GLY A 81 8.53 3.56 -9.56
N PRO A 82 9.73 3.63 -8.96
CA PRO A 82 10.48 2.47 -8.48
C PRO A 82 9.76 1.64 -7.41
N ALA A 83 9.72 0.31 -7.63
CA ALA A 83 9.34 -0.80 -6.74
C ALA A 83 7.99 -0.77 -6.00
N TRP A 84 7.26 0.35 -5.94
CA TRP A 84 6.07 0.50 -5.10
C TRP A 84 4.92 1.17 -5.87
N SER A 85 3.69 0.68 -5.65
CA SER A 85 2.50 1.30 -6.22
C SER A 85 2.00 2.45 -5.32
N LEU A 86 2.23 3.71 -5.73
CA LEU A 86 1.99 4.93 -4.93
C LEU A 86 0.63 4.98 -4.19
N ARG A 87 -0.43 4.41 -4.78
CA ARG A 87 -1.81 4.56 -4.29
C ARG A 87 -2.06 4.00 -2.89
N TRP A 88 -1.32 2.98 -2.46
CA TRP A 88 -1.51 2.32 -1.16
C TRP A 88 -0.36 2.60 -0.18
N ALA A 89 0.65 3.37 -0.59
CA ALA A 89 1.82 3.64 0.24
C ALA A 89 1.47 4.57 1.41
N SER A 90 2.01 4.27 2.58
CA SER A 90 1.95 5.11 3.77
C SER A 90 2.91 6.30 3.65
N PRO A 91 2.67 7.43 4.35
CA PRO A 91 3.51 8.61 4.22
C PRO A 91 4.99 8.31 4.50
N GLU A 92 5.31 7.49 5.50
CA GLU A 92 6.68 7.10 5.80
C GLU A 92 7.34 6.32 4.65
N VAL A 93 6.60 5.43 3.98
CA VAL A 93 7.10 4.71 2.80
C VAL A 93 7.31 5.67 1.62
N LEU A 94 6.48 6.71 1.49
CA LEU A 94 6.66 7.77 0.49
C LEU A 94 7.90 8.63 0.75
N TYR A 95 8.29 8.79 2.00
CA TYR A 95 9.50 9.53 2.40
C TYR A 95 10.78 8.69 2.35
N GLY A 96 10.68 7.42 1.95
CA GLY A 96 11.82 6.52 1.77
C GLY A 96 12.11 5.61 2.95
N ASP A 97 11.27 5.61 3.99
CA ASP A 97 11.40 4.66 5.09
C ASP A 97 11.03 3.25 4.63
N THR A 98 11.58 2.24 5.32
CA THR A 98 11.22 0.86 5.04
C THR A 98 9.81 0.57 5.55
N PRO A 99 8.92 -0.08 4.77
CA PRO A 99 7.60 -0.47 5.25
C PRO A 99 7.65 -1.28 6.55
N ASN A 100 6.73 -0.99 7.46
CA ASN A 100 6.63 -1.66 8.75
C ASN A 100 5.19 -2.14 9.00
N LEU A 101 4.91 -2.66 10.19
CA LEU A 101 3.57 -3.16 10.53
C LEU A 101 2.50 -2.07 10.39
N SER A 102 2.81 -0.84 10.77
CA SER A 102 1.88 0.30 10.64
C SER A 102 1.64 0.68 9.18
N SER A 103 2.68 0.59 8.34
CA SER A 103 2.56 0.81 6.89
C SER A 103 1.61 -0.20 6.24
N ASP A 104 1.66 -1.48 6.61
CA ASP A 104 0.69 -2.48 6.13
C ASP A 104 -0.76 -2.14 6.54
N VAL A 105 -0.96 -1.63 7.75
CA VAL A 105 -2.29 -1.24 8.26
C VAL A 105 -2.83 -0.06 7.45
N TRP A 106 -1.98 0.91 7.12
CA TRP A 106 -2.34 2.02 6.24
C TRP A 106 -2.79 1.52 4.86
N SER A 107 -2.00 0.66 4.21
CA SER A 107 -2.34 0.08 2.92
C SER A 107 -3.66 -0.71 2.97
N ALA A 108 -3.90 -1.47 4.04
CA ALA A 108 -5.16 -2.18 4.26
C ALA A 108 -6.36 -1.21 4.39
N GLY A 109 -6.18 -0.07 5.05
CA GLY A 109 -7.18 0.99 5.14
C GLY A 109 -7.60 1.53 3.77
N TRP A 110 -6.62 1.80 2.89
CA TRP A 110 -6.88 2.21 1.51
C TRP A 110 -7.63 1.15 0.72
N ILE A 111 -7.25 -0.14 0.82
CA ILE A 111 -7.93 -1.24 0.15
C ILE A 111 -9.39 -1.33 0.63
N CYS A 112 -9.64 -1.23 1.94
CA CYS A 112 -10.98 -1.24 2.50
C CYS A 112 -11.82 -0.07 1.99
N TRP A 113 -11.24 1.13 1.88
CA TRP A 113 -11.91 2.28 1.30
C TRP A 113 -12.25 2.05 -0.18
N GLU A 114 -11.30 1.59 -1.01
CA GLU A 114 -11.55 1.31 -2.42
C GLU A 114 -12.75 0.35 -2.61
N VAL A 115 -12.80 -0.73 -1.82
CA VAL A 115 -13.92 -1.69 -1.86
C VAL A 115 -15.24 -1.04 -1.44
N GLY A 116 -15.24 -0.27 -0.34
CA GLY A 116 -16.44 0.40 0.17
C GLY A 116 -16.99 1.47 -0.79
N TRP A 117 -16.11 2.18 -1.50
CA TRP A 117 -16.49 3.25 -2.42
C TRP A 117 -16.94 2.72 -3.79
N LEU A 118 -16.36 1.62 -4.28
CA LEU A 118 -16.80 0.95 -5.50
C LEU A 118 -18.24 0.44 -5.38
N GLN A 119 -18.67 0.02 -4.18
CA GLN A 119 -20.07 -0.37 -3.97
C GLN A 119 -21.04 0.82 -4.08
N PHE A 120 -20.65 2.01 -3.62
CA PHE A 120 -21.46 3.22 -3.77
C PHE A 120 -21.56 3.67 -5.24
N LEU A 121 -20.46 3.66 -6.01
CA LEU A 121 -20.46 4.10 -7.40
C LEU A 121 -21.22 3.14 -8.34
N VAL A 122 -21.14 1.83 -8.10
CA VAL A 122 -21.92 0.82 -8.86
C VAL A 122 -23.42 0.94 -8.57
N VAL A 123 -23.80 1.33 -7.36
CA VAL A 123 -25.22 1.60 -7.02
C VAL A 123 -25.72 2.85 -7.74
N MET A 124 -24.94 3.93 -7.79
CA MET A 124 -25.34 5.18 -8.48
C MET A 124 -25.46 5.01 -9.99
N THR A 125 -24.50 4.34 -10.63
CA THR A 125 -24.56 4.05 -12.08
C THR A 125 -25.73 3.13 -12.46
N LYS A 126 -26.21 2.26 -11.55
CA LYS A 126 -27.45 1.50 -11.74
C LYS A 126 -28.72 2.33 -11.60
N PHE A 127 -28.68 3.45 -10.87
CA PHE A 127 -29.82 4.35 -10.68
C PHE A 127 -30.02 5.30 -11.88
N ASP A 128 -28.94 5.80 -12.48
CA ASP A 128 -29.01 6.67 -13.68
C ASP A 128 -29.45 5.96 -14.97
N GLY A 129 -29.63 4.63 -14.94
CA GLY A 129 -29.98 3.81 -16.09
C GLY A 129 -31.46 3.39 -16.23
N ARG A 130 -32.38 3.87 -15.37
CA ARG A 130 -33.81 3.53 -15.50
C ARG A 130 -34.66 4.77 -15.81
N MET A 131 -35.09 4.85 -17.08
CA MET A 131 -36.36 5.48 -17.42
C MET A 131 -37.44 4.95 -16.48
N ILE A 132 -38.02 5.86 -15.71
CA ILE A 132 -39.22 5.63 -14.93
C ILE A 132 -40.36 5.52 -15.94
N ARG A 133 -41.01 4.35 -16.03
CA ARG A 133 -42.37 4.22 -16.53
C ARG A 133 -43.31 4.21 -15.34
#